data_AF-A0A949YUD8-F1
#
_entry.id   AF-A0A949YUD8-F1
#
_cell.length_a   1.000
_cell.length_b   1.000
_cell.length_c   1.000
_cell.angle_alpha   90.00
_cell.angle_beta   90.00
_cell.angle_gamma   90.00
#
_symmetry.space_group_name_H-M   'P 1'
#
loop_
_entity.id
_entity.type
_entity.pdbx_description
1 polymer ?
#
loop_
_entity_poly.entity_id
_entity_poly.type
_entity_poly.pdbx_seq_one_letter_code
_entity_poly.pdbx_strand_id
1 'polypeptide(L)' 'MRTNIIIDDRLMSEAMRASGTKTKRETVERGLKLLVALKRQER' A
#
# COMPACT_ATOMS: atom_id res chain seq x y z
N MET A 1 3.17 12.94 -5.93
CA MET A 1 4.27 13.45 -5.07
C MET A 1 5.37 12.41 -5.03
N ARG A 2 6.65 12.80 -5.18
CA ARG A 2 7.78 11.88 -5.03
C ARG A 2 8.27 11.97 -3.58
N THR A 3 8.28 10.85 -2.87
CA THR A 3 8.67 10.77 -1.48
C THR A 3 9.64 9.60 -1.31
N ASN A 4 10.71 9.81 -0.56
CA ASN A 4 11.66 8.75 -0.20
C ASN A 4 11.29 8.24 1.20
N ILE A 5 10.94 6.96 1.30
CA ILE A 5 10.61 6.28 2.56
C ILE A 5 11.29 4.93 2.60
N ILE A 6 11.72 4.52 3.79
CA ILE A 6 12.29 3.19 4.03
C ILE A 6 11.12 2.27 4.42
N ILE A 7 10.95 1.17 3.69
CA ILE A 7 9.94 0.15 3.95
C ILE A 7 10.65 -1.20 4.01
N ASP A 8 10.23 -2.05 4.94
CA ASP A 8 10.71 -3.43 5.01
C ASP A 8 10.40 -4.19 3.69
N ASP A 9 11.42 -4.81 3.11
CA ASP A 9 11.29 -5.49 1.81
C ASP A 9 10.42 -6.75 1.86
N ARG A 10 10.35 -7.43 3.01
CA ARG A 10 9.46 -8.59 3.20
C ARG A 10 8.02 -8.12 3.21
N LEU A 11 7.73 -7.06 3.97
CA LEU A 11 6.40 -6.44 4.02
C LEU A 11 5.96 -5.96 2.63
N MET A 12 6.82 -5.28 1.88
CA MET A 12 6.51 -4.83 0.52
C MET A 12 6.23 -6.01 -0.41
N SER A 13 7.03 -7.08 -0.32
CA SER A 13 6.86 -8.28 -1.14
C SER A 13 5.55 -9.01 -0.83
N GLU A 14 5.20 -9.13 0.45
CA GLU A 14 3.92 -9.70 0.89
C GLU A 14 2.74 -8.86 0.40
N ALA A 15 2.82 -7.54 0.56
CA ALA A 15 1.78 -6.62 0.10
C ALA A 15 1.60 -6.68 -1.43
N MET A 16 2.70 -6.75 -2.20
CA MET A 16 2.66 -6.91 -3.65
C MET A 16 2.01 -8.23 -4.07
N ARG A 17 2.37 -9.34 -3.41
CA ARG A 17 1.76 -10.66 -3.66
C ARG A 17 0.27 -10.68 -3.31
N ALA A 18 -0.11 -10.13 -2.16
CA ALA A 18 -1.50 -10.11 -1.69
C ALA A 18 -2.39 -9.21 -2.56
N SER A 19 -1.84 -8.10 -3.07
CA SER A 19 -2.59 -7.13 -3.89
C SER A 19 -2.51 -7.39 -5.40
N GLY A 20 -1.66 -8.31 -5.86
CA GLY A 20 -1.48 -8.64 -7.27
C GLY A 20 -0.92 -7.49 -8.12
N THR A 21 -0.20 -6.56 -7.50
CA THR A 21 0.31 -5.35 -8.15
C THR A 21 1.67 -5.57 -8.80
N LYS A 22 1.93 -4.82 -9.88
CA LYS A 22 3.20 -4.95 -10.62
C LYS A 22 4.31 -4.03 -10.09
N THR A 23 3.95 -3.00 -9.33
CA THR A 23 4.90 -1.97 -8.88
C THR A 23 4.75 -1.65 -7.40
N LYS A 24 5.85 -1.27 -6.74
CA LYS A 24 5.83 -0.78 -5.35
C LYS A 24 4.90 0.43 -5.21
N ARG A 25 4.87 1.33 -6.21
CA ARG A 25 3.98 2.51 -6.24
C ARG A 25 2.51 2.12 -6.18
N GLU A 26 2.09 1.19 -7.03
CA GLU A 26 0.69 0.73 -7.09
C GLU A 26 0.27 0.06 -5.77
N THR A 27 1.14 -0.75 -5.19
CA THR A 27 0.94 -1.41 -3.89
C THR A 27 0.68 -0.40 -2.78
N VAL A 28 1.54 0.61 -2.68
CA VAL A 28 1.41 1.67 -1.68
C VAL A 28 0.14 2.48 -1.91
N GLU A 29 -0.17 2.83 -3.17
CA GLU A 29 -1.37 3.60 -3.49
C GLU A 29 -2.66 2.84 -3.14
N ARG A 30 -2.72 1.53 -3.44
CA ARG A 30 -3.85 0.67 -3.04
C ARG A 30 -3.97 0.56 -1.52
N GLY A 31 -2.86 0.36 -0.81
CA GLY A 31 -2.86 0.29 0.66
C GLY A 31 -3.36 1.58 1.32
N LEU A 32 -2.93 2.74 0.83
CA LEU A 32 -3.40 4.04 1.32
C LEU A 32 -4.89 4.26 1.05
N LYS A 33 -5.37 3.90 -0.14
CA LYS A 33 -6.80 3.98 -0.49
C LYS A 33 -7.65 3.10 0.43
N LEU A 34 -7.20 1.87 0.73
CA LEU A 34 -7.87 0.95 1.64
C LEU A 34 -7.94 1.53 3.06
N LEU A 35 -6.84 2.08 3.57
CA LEU A 35 -6.81 2.68 4.91
C LEU A 35 -7.84 3.82 5.05
N VAL A 36 -7.92 4.70 4.05
CA VAL A 36 -8.91 5.78 4.02
C VAL A 36 -10.34 5.23 3.94
N ALA A 37 -10.57 4.20 3.13
CA ALA A 37 -11.89 3.58 3.00
C ALA A 37 -12.36 2.97 4.32
N LEU A 38 -11.48 2.25 5.04
CA LEU A 38 -11.77 1.68 6.36
C LEU A 38 -12.14 2.77 7.36
N LYS A 39 -11.36 3.85 7.43
CA LYS A 39 -11.65 4.98 8.33
C LYS A 39 -12.93 5.75 7.99
N ARG A 40 -13.37 5.71 6.73
CA ARG A 40 -14.68 6.27 6.34
C ARG A 40 -15.84 5.39 6.77
N GLN A 41 -15.65 4.07 6.85
CA GLN A 41 -16.68 3.12 7.28
C GLN A 41 -16.85 3.07 8.81
N GLU A 42 -15.80 3.38 9.57
CA GLU A 42 -15.86 3.47 11.05
C GLU A 42 -16.69 4.67 11.56
N ARG A 43 -17.18 5.54 10.67
CA ARG A 43 -17.86 6.80 11.00
C ARG A 43 -19.34 6.73 10.61
#